data_AF-A0A2R6GKK6-F1
#
_entry.id   AF-A0A2R6GKK6-F1
#
_cell.length_a   1.000
_cell.length_b   1.000
_cell.length_c   1.000
_cell.angle_alpha   90.00
_cell.angle_beta   90.00
_cell.angle_gamma   90.00
#
_symmetry.space_group_name_H-M   'P 1'
#
loop_
_entity.id
_entity.type
_entity.pdbx_description
1 polymer ?
#
loop_
_entity_poly.entity_id
_entity_poly.type
_entity_poly.pdbx_seq_one_letter_code
_entity_poly.pdbx_strand_id
1 'polypeptide(L)'
;MLNRLLERFRGADAPTEDDSDRDGVFSYAGEYHAAVIGLGAGFAAAILARPEIAGAVIAVALGTPTANKVVGKLRGRGVVRELRREPWYGVGATLVGYGLGVATDVLAIVLAVL
;
A
#
# COMPACT_ATOMS: atom_id res chain seq x y z
N MET A 1 -4.85 14.95 -21.36
CA MET A 1 -5.05 14.05 -20.20
C MET A 1 -3.73 13.60 -19.58
N LEU A 2 -2.76 13.15 -20.36
CA LEU A 2 -1.44 12.73 -19.86
C LEU A 2 -0.71 13.85 -19.09
N ASN A 3 -0.72 15.09 -19.57
CA ASN A 3 -0.08 16.21 -18.87
C ASN A 3 -0.73 16.56 -17.51
N ARG A 4 -2.06 16.37 -17.37
CA ARG A 4 -2.74 16.53 -16.07
C ARG A 4 -2.39 15.40 -15.10
N LEU A 5 -2.19 14.18 -15.60
CA LEU A 5 -1.70 13.06 -14.79
C LEU A 5 -0.25 13.29 -14.34
N LEU A 6 0.63 13.71 -15.25
CA LEU A 6 2.03 14.00 -14.95
C LEU A 6 2.19 15.18 -14.00
N GLU A 7 1.38 16.23 -14.15
CA GLU A 7 1.28 17.28 -13.14
C GLU A 7 0.88 16.69 -11.80
N ARG A 8 -0.13 15.81 -11.74
CA ARG A 8 -0.59 15.14 -10.50
C ARG A 8 0.50 14.33 -9.76
N PHE A 9 1.53 13.88 -10.46
CA PHE A 9 2.69 13.19 -9.85
C PHE A 9 3.87 14.11 -9.51
N ARG A 10 3.95 15.33 -10.06
CA ARG A 10 5.09 16.26 -9.88
C ARG A 10 5.27 16.85 -8.46
N GLY A 11 4.34 16.59 -7.53
CA GLY A 11 4.45 16.98 -6.12
C GLY A 11 4.65 15.79 -5.16
N ALA A 12 4.61 14.56 -5.68
CA ALA A 12 4.65 13.34 -4.87
C ALA A 12 6.02 13.06 -4.22
N ASP A 13 7.06 13.81 -4.59
CA ASP A 13 8.40 13.74 -3.96
C ASP A 13 8.54 14.69 -2.75
N ALA A 14 7.52 15.47 -2.41
CA ALA A 14 7.54 16.34 -1.24
C ALA A 14 7.64 15.50 0.05
N PRO A 15 8.57 15.82 0.98
CA PRO A 15 8.80 15.02 2.18
C PRO A 15 7.69 15.15 3.23
N THR A 16 6.87 16.19 3.16
CA THR A 16 5.68 16.40 4.00
C THR A 16 4.53 17.01 3.20
N GLU A 17 3.31 16.94 3.75
CA GLU A 17 2.10 17.57 3.17
C GLU A 17 2.26 19.10 3.07
N ASP A 18 2.81 19.74 4.11
CA ASP A 18 3.12 21.18 4.17
C ASP A 18 4.15 21.64 3.12
N ASP A 19 5.02 20.72 2.66
CA ASP A 19 6.03 20.98 1.62
C ASP A 19 5.49 20.72 0.21
N SER A 20 4.24 20.26 0.09
CA SER A 20 3.61 19.99 -1.20
C SER A 20 2.70 21.15 -1.60
N ASP A 21 2.73 21.52 -2.88
CA ASP A 21 1.79 22.51 -3.44
C ASP A 21 0.33 21.99 -3.50
N ARG A 22 0.01 20.88 -2.82
CA ARG A 22 -1.25 20.15 -2.91
C ARG A 22 -1.76 19.66 -1.56
N ASP A 23 -2.92 20.16 -1.15
CA ASP A 23 -3.73 19.46 -0.15
C ASP A 23 -4.57 18.37 -0.82
N GLY A 24 -4.30 17.10 -0.52
CA GLY A 24 -5.18 16.00 -0.90
C GLY A 24 -4.52 14.64 -1.17
N VAL A 25 -5.28 13.75 -1.82
CA VAL A 25 -4.92 12.34 -1.97
C VAL A 25 -3.70 12.15 -2.89
N PHE A 26 -2.66 11.46 -2.38
CA PHE A 26 -1.34 11.30 -3.00
C PHE A 26 -0.58 12.62 -3.20
N SER A 27 -0.72 13.54 -2.24
CA SER A 27 -0.10 14.86 -2.25
C SER A 27 1.41 14.81 -2.02
N TYR A 28 1.89 13.84 -1.22
CA TYR A 28 3.28 13.78 -0.79
C TYR A 28 3.81 12.34 -0.66
N ALA A 29 5.13 12.19 -0.50
CA ALA A 29 5.84 10.92 -0.62
C ALA A 29 5.38 9.84 0.38
N GLY A 30 4.95 10.24 1.59
CA GLY A 30 4.49 9.31 2.62
C GLY A 30 3.23 8.55 2.23
N GLU A 31 2.25 9.24 1.63
CA GLU A 31 1.01 8.63 1.16
C GLU A 31 1.28 7.67 0.00
N TYR A 32 2.16 8.06 -0.91
CA TYR A 32 2.54 7.23 -2.07
C TYR A 32 3.26 5.96 -1.63
N HIS A 33 4.26 6.07 -0.73
CA HIS A 33 4.95 4.89 -0.21
C HIS A 33 4.00 3.95 0.52
N ALA A 34 3.19 4.47 1.45
CA ALA A 34 2.24 3.65 2.20
C ALA A 34 1.28 2.90 1.28
N ALA A 35 0.78 3.57 0.23
CA ALA A 35 -0.09 2.95 -0.75
C ALA A 35 0.62 1.91 -1.62
N VAL A 36 1.82 2.18 -2.13
CA VAL A 36 2.58 1.22 -2.95
C VAL A 36 2.93 -0.03 -2.13
N ILE A 37 3.35 0.16 -0.88
CA ILE A 37 3.62 -0.94 0.05
C ILE A 37 2.35 -1.78 0.25
N GLY A 38 1.22 -1.11 0.55
CA GLY A 38 -0.06 -1.78 0.73
C GLY A 38 -0.48 -2.56 -0.51
N LEU A 39 -0.53 -1.90 -1.67
CA LEU A 39 -0.94 -2.49 -2.94
C LEU A 39 -0.10 -3.70 -3.33
N GLY A 40 1.22 -3.59 -3.23
CA GLY A 40 2.13 -4.69 -3.51
C GLY A 40 1.93 -5.87 -2.56
N ALA A 41 1.81 -5.60 -1.25
CA ALA A 41 1.61 -6.64 -0.26
C ALA A 41 0.25 -7.35 -0.40
N GLY A 42 -0.81 -6.60 -0.67
CA GLY A 42 -2.14 -7.15 -0.93
C GLY A 42 -2.15 -8.04 -2.17
N PHE A 43 -1.58 -7.57 -3.27
CA PHE A 43 -1.48 -8.32 -4.51
C PHE A 43 -0.68 -9.62 -4.33
N ALA A 44 0.47 -9.54 -3.67
CA ALA A 44 1.28 -10.71 -3.35
C ALA A 44 0.54 -11.69 -2.41
N ALA A 45 -0.19 -11.19 -1.41
CA ALA A 45 -0.98 -12.01 -0.50
C ALA A 45 -2.02 -12.86 -1.25
N ALA A 46 -2.68 -12.28 -2.26
CA ALA A 46 -3.65 -12.99 -3.10
C ALA A 46 -2.98 -14.04 -3.99
N ILE A 47 -1.97 -13.67 -4.77
CA ILE A 47 -1.29 -14.60 -5.70
C ILE A 47 -0.60 -15.75 -4.99
N LEU A 48 -0.03 -15.51 -3.81
CA LEU A 48 0.66 -16.54 -3.04
C LEU A 48 -0.29 -17.40 -2.20
N ALA A 49 -1.59 -17.11 -2.20
CA ALA A 49 -2.57 -17.72 -1.28
C ALA A 49 -2.11 -17.65 0.19
N ARG A 50 -1.70 -16.44 0.60
CA ARG A 50 -1.20 -16.11 1.96
C ARG A 50 -1.88 -14.83 2.45
N PRO A 51 -3.17 -14.88 2.81
CA PRO A 51 -3.92 -13.69 3.27
C PRO A 51 -3.31 -13.07 4.54
N GLU A 52 -2.51 -13.83 5.29
CA GLU A 52 -1.79 -13.36 6.48
C GLU A 52 -0.79 -12.25 6.14
N ILE A 53 -0.29 -12.17 4.91
CA ILE A 53 0.59 -11.09 4.46
C ILE A 53 -0.18 -9.76 4.46
N ALA A 54 -1.37 -9.74 3.87
CA ALA A 54 -2.26 -8.57 3.89
C ALA A 54 -2.69 -8.22 5.33
N GLY A 55 -3.04 -9.24 6.11
CA GLY A 55 -3.38 -9.09 7.52
C GLY A 55 -2.25 -8.50 8.36
N ALA A 56 -1.00 -8.90 8.11
CA ALA A 56 0.17 -8.36 8.79
C ALA A 56 0.39 -6.89 8.45
N VAL A 57 0.24 -6.49 7.18
CA VAL A 57 0.34 -5.08 6.77
C VAL A 57 -0.74 -4.23 7.42
N ILE A 58 -1.99 -4.69 7.43
CA ILE A 58 -3.10 -4.00 8.10
C ILE A 58 -2.82 -3.89 9.61
N ALA A 59 -2.37 -4.97 10.25
CA ALA A 59 -2.07 -4.98 11.67
C ALA A 59 -0.90 -4.03 12.04
N VAL A 60 0.08 -3.87 11.15
CA VAL A 60 1.21 -2.94 11.29
C VAL A 60 0.75 -1.50 11.13
N ALA A 61 -0.06 -1.21 10.11
CA ALA A 61 -0.63 0.12 9.83
C ALA A 61 -1.48 0.61 11.02
N LEU A 62 -2.35 -0.26 11.55
CA LEU A 62 -3.22 0.05 12.69
C LEU A 62 -2.50 0.04 14.05
N GLY A 63 -1.20 -0.31 14.09
CA GLY A 63 -0.43 -0.26 15.33
C GLY A 63 -0.89 -1.24 16.41
N THR A 64 -1.44 -2.40 16.03
CA THR A 64 -1.97 -3.38 16.99
C THR A 64 -0.92 -3.84 18.03
N PRO A 65 -1.32 -4.23 19.25
CA PRO A 65 -0.37 -4.66 20.28
C PRO A 65 0.54 -5.80 19.83
N THR A 66 0.00 -6.75 19.07
CA THR A 66 0.75 -7.86 18.49
C THR A 66 1.77 -7.36 17.47
N ALA A 67 1.36 -6.49 16.54
CA ALA A 67 2.28 -5.91 15.56
C ALA A 67 3.41 -5.10 16.21
N ASN A 68 3.13 -4.35 17.28
CA ASN A 68 4.15 -3.58 18.01
C ASN A 68 5.29 -4.46 18.56
N LYS A 69 4.98 -5.68 19.02
CA LYS A 69 5.98 -6.61 19.57
C LYS A 69 6.97 -7.12 18.53
N VAL A 70 6.54 -7.23 17.27
CA VAL A 70 7.37 -7.73 16.16
C VAL A 70 7.98 -6.62 15.34
N VAL A 71 7.33 -5.46 15.23
CA VAL A 71 7.82 -4.29 14.48
C VAL A 71 9.18 -3.82 14.96
N GLY A 72 9.44 -3.85 16.27
CA GLY A 72 10.76 -3.49 16.83
C GLY A 72 11.91 -4.40 16.37
N LYS A 73 11.60 -5.57 15.81
CA LYS A 73 12.56 -6.55 15.28
C LYS A 73 12.74 -6.43 13.75
N LEU A 74 11.92 -5.64 13.07
CA LEU A 74 11.98 -5.49 11.62
C LEU A 74 13.14 -4.54 11.23
N ARG A 75 13.86 -4.91 10.17
CA ARG A 75 14.92 -4.06 9.59
C ARG A 75 14.34 -2.84 8.86
N GLY A 76 13.12 -2.94 8.33
CA GLY A 76 12.44 -1.89 7.56
C GLY A 76 11.69 -0.85 8.41
N ARG A 77 12.36 -0.15 9.32
CA ARG A 77 11.69 0.84 10.20
C ARG A 77 11.06 2.01 9.43
N GLY A 78 11.63 2.39 8.28
CA GLY A 78 11.08 3.45 7.40
C GLY A 78 9.70 3.08 6.85
N VAL A 79 9.61 1.89 6.26
CA VAL A 79 8.37 1.29 5.72
C VAL A 79 7.28 1.19 6.79
N VAL A 80 7.62 0.72 7.98
CA VAL A 80 6.69 0.66 9.12
C VAL A 80 6.21 2.06 9.52
N ARG A 81 7.13 3.02 9.59
CA ARG A 81 6.80 4.40 9.99
C ARG A 81 5.85 5.03 8.99
N GLU A 82 6.07 4.85 7.70
CA GLU A 82 5.19 5.36 6.63
C GLU A 82 3.80 4.72 6.69
N LEU A 83 3.73 3.39 6.80
CA LEU A 83 2.46 2.66 6.98
C LEU A 83 1.65 3.11 8.19
N ARG A 84 2.32 3.52 9.27
CA ARG A 84 1.68 4.02 10.50
C ARG A 84 1.31 5.49 10.45
N ARG A 85 2.08 6.27 9.71
CA ARG A 85 1.79 7.69 9.50
C ARG A 85 0.56 7.85 8.61
N GLU A 86 0.47 6.99 7.59
CA GLU A 86 -0.58 7.02 6.56
C GLU A 86 -1.37 5.69 6.53
N PRO A 87 -2.07 5.31 7.62
CA PRO A 87 -2.67 3.99 7.75
C PRO A 87 -3.78 3.74 6.75
N TRP A 88 -4.56 4.76 6.38
CA TRP A 88 -5.66 4.62 5.43
C TRP A 88 -5.17 4.31 4.01
N TYR A 89 -4.05 4.89 3.59
CA TYR A 89 -3.41 4.58 2.33
C TYR A 89 -2.84 3.17 2.31
N GLY A 90 -2.16 2.78 3.39
CA GLY A 90 -1.64 1.42 3.53
C GLY A 90 -2.74 0.36 3.52
N VAL A 91 -3.76 0.51 4.36
CA VAL A 91 -4.88 -0.43 4.48
C VAL A 91 -5.71 -0.45 3.20
N GLY A 92 -6.14 0.72 2.71
CA GLY A 92 -6.96 0.84 1.51
C GLY A 92 -6.27 0.24 0.29
N ALA A 93 -5.00 0.57 0.08
CA ALA A 93 -4.23 0.02 -1.02
C ALA A 93 -3.98 -1.49 -0.87
N THR A 94 -3.80 -2.00 0.35
CA THR A 94 -3.72 -3.44 0.61
C THR A 94 -4.97 -4.19 0.14
N LEU A 95 -6.15 -3.67 0.47
CA LEU A 95 -7.41 -4.28 0.05
C LEU A 95 -7.58 -4.24 -1.48
N VAL A 96 -7.24 -3.11 -2.10
CA VAL A 96 -7.27 -2.97 -3.57
C VAL A 96 -6.32 -3.96 -4.23
N GLY A 97 -5.06 -4.02 -3.76
CA GLY A 97 -4.06 -4.95 -4.27
C GLY A 97 -4.51 -6.41 -4.16
N TYR A 98 -5.08 -6.78 -3.01
CA TYR A 98 -5.63 -8.13 -2.81
C TYR A 98 -6.74 -8.46 -3.80
N GLY A 99 -7.70 -7.55 -3.98
CA GLY A 99 -8.78 -7.72 -4.95
C GLY A 99 -8.26 -7.89 -6.39
N LEU A 100 -7.26 -7.09 -6.79
CA LEU A 100 -6.61 -7.21 -8.10
C LEU A 100 -5.91 -8.56 -8.28
N GLY A 101 -5.23 -9.06 -7.25
CA GLY A 101 -4.57 -10.36 -7.30
C GLY A 101 -5.57 -11.51 -7.45
N VAL A 102 -6.67 -11.48 -6.70
CA VAL A 102 -7.77 -12.45 -6.84
C VAL A 102 -8.36 -12.40 -8.25
N ALA A 103 -8.64 -11.19 -8.77
CA ALA A 103 -9.17 -11.03 -10.13
C ALA A 103 -8.21 -11.59 -11.20
N THR A 104 -6.91 -11.41 -11.00
CA THR A 104 -5.87 -11.93 -11.91
C THR A 104 -5.85 -13.46 -11.89
N ASP A 105 -5.93 -14.06 -10.71
CA ASP A 105 -5.95 -15.52 -10.55
C ASP A 105 -7.21 -16.14 -11.18
N VAL A 106 -8.38 -15.53 -10.93
CA VAL A 106 -9.65 -15.93 -11.58
C VAL A 106 -9.55 -15.81 -13.10
N LEU A 107 -9.00 -14.71 -13.62
CA LEU A 107 -8.82 -14.53 -15.06
C LEU A 107 -7.91 -15.60 -15.66
N ALA A 108 -6.81 -15.93 -14.98
CA ALA A 108 -5.90 -16.99 -15.42
C ALA A 108 -6.59 -18.36 -15.47
N ILE A 109 -7.41 -18.69 -14.49
CA ILE A 109 -8.22 -19.92 -14.47
C ILE A 109 -9.20 -19.94 -15.65
N VAL A 110 -9.93 -18.85 -15.89
CA VAL A 110 -10.89 -18.76 -16.99
C VAL A 110 -10.20 -18.97 -18.34
N LEU A 111 -9.04 -18.34 -18.55
CA LEU A 111 -8.27 -18.48 -19.80
C LEU A 111 -7.68 -19.88 -19.98
N ALA A 112 -7.41 -20.62 -18.90
CA ALA A 112 -6.87 -21.98 -18.98
C ALA A 112 -7.93 -23.04 -19.32
N VAL A 113 -9.22 -22.71 -19.19
CA VAL A 113 -10.35 -23.63 -19.42
C VAL A 113 -11.04 -23.39 -20.78
N LEU A 114 -10.68 -22.30 -21.48
CA LEU A 114 -11.11 -21.98 -22.84
C LEU A 114 -10.14 -22.54 -23.89
#